data_AF-A0A2R5L3Q2-F1
#
_entry.id   AF-A0A2R5L3Q2-F1
#
_cell.length_a   1.000
_cell.length_b   1.000
_cell.length_c   1.000
_cell.angle_alpha   90.00
_cell.angle_beta   90.00
_cell.angle_gamma   90.00
#
_symmetry.space_group_name_H-M   'P 1'
#
loop_
_entity.id
_entity.type
_entity.pdbx_description
1 polymer ?
#
loop_
_entity_poly.entity_id
_entity_poly.type
_entity_poly.pdbx_seq_one_letter_code
_entity_poly.pdbx_strand_id
1 'polypeptide(L)'
;LALIISRSVDMITDPLVGYWSDRVDTRWGRRIPFIAVGIVPLALSTIAFFYPVLGSDWMTFVYLMCVGSLFFVFYTIVGAPYNAMIPEIGKTKEDRLNLSTWQSVFRLLYTALAM
;
A
#
# COMPACT_ATOMS: atom_id res chain seq x y z
N LEU A 1 16.88 1.64 12.23
CA LEU A 1 15.95 2.17 13.26
C LEU A 1 14.74 2.86 12.63
N ALA A 2 14.92 3.86 11.76
CA ALA A 2 13.80 4.54 11.08
C ALA A 2 12.84 3.54 10.39
N LEU A 3 13.37 2.60 9.60
CA LEU A 3 12.55 1.56 8.94
C LEU A 3 11.78 0.66 9.90
N ILE A 4 12.34 0.32 11.07
CA ILE A 4 11.67 -0.51 12.07
C ILE A 4 10.46 0.25 12.62
N ILE A 5 10.62 1.55 12.85
CA ILE A 5 9.53 2.41 13.33
C ILE A 5 8.45 2.51 12.25
N SER A 6 8.84 2.74 11.00
CA SER A 6 7.89 2.81 9.88
C SER A 6 7.11 1.50 9.69
N ARG A 7 7.76 0.35 9.83
CA ARG A 7 7.09 -0.98 9.83
C ARG A 7 6.21 -1.22 11.04
N SER A 8 6.54 -0.63 12.18
CA SER A 8 5.69 -0.73 13.38
C SER A 8 4.38 0.03 13.18
N VAL A 9 4.43 1.17 12.48
CA VAL A 9 3.23 1.92 12.06
C VAL A 9 2.40 1.12 11.06
N ASP A 10 3.06 0.45 10.11
CA ASP A 10 2.43 -0.45 9.12
C ASP A 10 1.55 -1.52 9.80
N MET A 11 2.10 -2.18 10.82
CA MET A 11 1.42 -3.22 11.61
C MET A 11 0.10 -2.75 12.23
N ILE A 12 0.01 -1.47 12.62
CA ILE A 12 -1.21 -0.87 13.19
C ILE A 12 -2.17 -0.43 12.07
N THR A 13 -1.62 0.04 10.96
CA THR A 13 -2.39 0.62 9.85
C THR A 13 -3.12 -0.46 9.06
N ASP A 14 -2.54 -1.65 8.91
CA ASP A 14 -3.14 -2.80 8.22
C ASP A 14 -4.56 -3.14 8.69
N PRO A 15 -4.81 -3.44 9.99
CA PRO A 15 -6.16 -3.74 10.46
C PRO A 15 -7.09 -2.52 10.41
N LEU A 16 -6.55 -1.31 10.62
CA LEU A 16 -7.33 -0.07 10.61
C LEU A 16 -7.91 0.19 9.21
N VAL A 17 -7.06 0.14 8.18
CA VAL A 17 -7.44 0.36 6.78
C VAL A 17 -8.37 -0.75 6.31
N GLY A 18 -8.10 -2.01 6.66
CA GLY A 18 -9.00 -3.11 6.32
C GLY A 18 -10.42 -2.85 6.83
N TYR A 19 -10.54 -2.55 8.13
CA TYR A 19 -11.81 -2.24 8.76
C TYR A 19 -12.51 -0.99 8.20
N TRP A 20 -11.76 0.07 7.87
CA TRP A 20 -12.32 1.27 7.25
C TRP A 20 -12.80 1.00 5.82
N SER A 21 -12.02 0.28 5.03
CA SER A 21 -12.33 0.00 3.63
C SER A 21 -13.59 -0.85 3.45
N ASP A 22 -13.90 -1.71 4.41
CA ASP A 22 -15.12 -2.54 4.37
C ASP A 22 -16.40 -1.76 4.69
N ARG A 23 -16.30 -0.60 5.35
CA ARG A 23 -17.43 0.20 5.82
C ARG A 23 -17.85 1.33 4.89
N VAL A 24 -16.95 1.75 4.01
CA VAL A 24 -17.22 2.80 3.06
C VAL A 24 -18.07 2.24 1.94
N ASP A 25 -19.23 2.86 1.71
CA ASP A 25 -20.10 2.53 0.58
C ASP A 25 -20.23 3.77 -0.30
N THR A 26 -19.69 3.68 -1.51
CA THR A 26 -19.74 4.76 -2.50
C THR A 26 -20.31 4.26 -3.81
N ARG A 27 -20.66 5.19 -4.71
CA ARG A 27 -21.13 4.86 -6.06
C ARG A 27 -20.12 4.08 -6.90
N TRP A 28 -18.83 4.10 -6.53
CA TRP A 28 -17.76 3.35 -7.20
C TRP A 28 -17.43 2.03 -6.49
N GLY A 29 -18.24 1.63 -5.50
CA GLY A 29 -17.99 0.47 -4.65
C GLY A 29 -17.20 0.81 -3.40
N ARG A 30 -16.85 -0.22 -2.62
CA ARG A 30 -16.25 -0.07 -1.29
C ARG A 30 -14.75 0.23 -1.33
N ARG A 31 -14.05 -0.39 -2.28
CA ARG A 31 -12.57 -0.47 -2.29
C ARG A 31 -11.89 0.44 -3.30
N ILE A 32 -12.55 0.73 -4.41
CA ILE A 32 -12.03 1.61 -5.47
C ILE A 32 -11.73 3.03 -4.98
N PRO A 33 -12.55 3.68 -4.13
CA PRO A 33 -12.23 5.03 -3.62
C PRO A 33 -10.92 5.09 -2.83
N PHE A 34 -10.61 4.06 -2.02
CA PHE A 34 -9.35 4.01 -1.25
C PHE A 34 -8.14 3.92 -2.17
N ILE A 35 -8.23 3.08 -3.21
CA ILE A 35 -7.18 2.95 -4.21
C ILE A 35 -6.99 4.28 -4.95
N ALA A 36 -8.08 4.87 -5.46
CA ALA A 36 -8.03 6.10 -6.24
C ALA A 36 -7.45 7.29 -5.44
N VAL A 37 -7.89 7.46 -4.19
CA VAL A 37 -7.41 8.55 -3.33
C VAL A 37 -6.02 8.25 -2.78
N GLY A 38 -5.71 6.99 -2.48
CA GLY A 38 -4.44 6.56 -1.89
C GLY A 38 -3.26 6.54 -2.85
N ILE A 39 -3.48 6.38 -4.17
CA ILE A 39 -2.39 6.35 -5.16
C ILE A 39 -1.61 7.68 -5.21
N VAL A 40 -2.29 8.82 -5.10
CA VAL A 40 -1.65 10.14 -5.16
C VAL A 40 -0.68 10.35 -3.99
N PRO A 41 -1.08 10.23 -2.71
CA PRO A 41 -0.16 10.37 -1.59
C PRO A 41 0.87 9.23 -1.52
N LEU A 42 0.56 8.03 -2.03
CA LEU A 42 1.55 6.96 -2.18
C LEU A 42 2.66 7.37 -3.17
N ALA A 43 2.31 7.91 -4.33
CA ALA A 43 3.30 8.37 -5.31
C ALA A 43 4.17 9.50 -4.73
N LEU A 44 3.55 10.48 -4.05
CA LEU A 44 4.26 11.60 -3.42
C LEU A 44 5.21 11.13 -2.31
N SER A 45 4.76 10.23 -1.44
CA SER A 45 5.60 9.68 -0.36
C SER A 45 6.73 8.81 -0.91
N THR A 46 6.50 8.07 -2.01
CA THR A 46 7.54 7.31 -2.70
C THR A 46 8.62 8.23 -3.24
N ILE A 47 8.24 9.30 -3.94
CA ILE A 47 9.20 10.30 -4.43
C ILE A 47 9.97 10.91 -3.25
N ALA A 48 9.26 11.36 -2.21
CA ALA A 48 9.89 11.93 -1.02
C ALA A 48 10.86 10.97 -0.33
N PHE A 49 10.61 9.65 -0.39
CA PHE A 49 11.47 8.63 0.19
C PHE A 49 12.81 8.50 -0.56
N PHE A 50 12.79 8.62 -1.89
CA PHE A 50 13.99 8.57 -2.73
C PHE A 50 14.75 9.89 -2.79
N TYR A 51 14.14 11.00 -2.38
CA TYR A 51 14.78 12.33 -2.29
C TYR A 51 14.82 12.82 -0.83
N PRO A 52 15.68 12.24 0.03
CA PRO A 52 15.81 12.69 1.40
C PRO A 52 16.41 14.10 1.48
N VAL A 53 15.97 14.86 2.48
CA VAL A 53 16.57 16.16 2.79
C VAL A 53 18.01 15.93 3.27
N LEU A 54 18.97 16.51 2.55
CA LEU A 54 20.38 16.48 2.91
C LEU A 54 20.62 17.48 4.04
N GLY A 55 20.98 16.97 5.22
CA GLY A 55 21.22 17.77 6.42
C GLY A 55 22.05 16.99 7.44
N SER A 56 21.89 17.29 8.73
CA SER A 56 22.51 16.49 9.79
C SER A 56 21.96 15.06 9.80
N ASP A 57 22.75 14.10 10.31
CA ASP A 57 22.33 12.70 10.45
C ASP A 57 21.00 12.57 11.20
N TRP A 58 20.79 13.41 12.21
CA TRP A 58 19.54 13.46 12.97
C TRP A 58 18.35 13.96 12.14
N MET A 59 18.52 15.02 11.33
CA MET A 59 17.45 15.51 10.46
C MET A 59 17.08 14.49 9.39
N THR A 60 18.08 13.86 8.77
CA THR A 60 17.88 12.78 7.80
C THR A 60 17.16 11.60 8.44
N PHE A 61 17.52 11.24 9.67
CA PHE A 61 16.86 10.18 10.42
C PHE A 61 15.37 10.45 10.67
N VAL A 62 15.05 11.64 11.21
CA VAL A 62 13.65 12.04 11.48
C VAL A 62 12.85 12.12 10.18
N TYR A 63 13.43 12.68 9.12
CA TYR A 63 12.80 12.76 7.80
C TYR A 63 12.45 11.37 7.26
N LEU A 64 13.41 10.45 7.22
CA LEU A 64 13.19 9.10 6.72
C LEU A 64 12.21 8.31 7.59
N MET A 65 12.21 8.53 8.91
CA MET A 65 11.21 7.94 9.80
C MET A 65 9.80 8.41 9.46
N CYS A 66 9.58 9.72 9.29
CA CYS A 66 8.27 10.28 8.96
C CYS A 66 7.81 9.86 7.55
N VAL A 67 8.65 10.08 6.54
CA VAL A 67 8.32 9.76 5.14
C VAL A 67 8.17 8.25 4.94
N GLY A 68 9.02 7.43 5.55
CA GLY A 68 8.89 5.98 5.52
C GLY A 68 7.60 5.50 6.16
N SER A 69 7.19 6.09 7.30
CA SER A 69 5.93 5.75 7.95
C SER A 69 4.73 6.11 7.07
N LEU A 70 4.75 7.31 6.46
CA LEU A 70 3.72 7.74 5.51
C LEU A 70 3.65 6.81 4.29
N PHE A 71 4.80 6.43 3.73
CA PHE A 71 4.87 5.49 2.62
C PHE A 71 4.17 4.18 2.96
N PHE A 72 4.48 3.56 4.10
CA PHE A 72 3.81 2.30 4.51
C PHE A 72 2.31 2.49 4.73
N VAL A 73 1.90 3.58 5.38
CA VAL A 73 0.48 3.90 5.58
C VAL A 73 -0.27 3.97 4.24
N PHE A 74 0.26 4.72 3.27
CA PHE A 74 -0.38 4.86 1.96
C PHE A 74 -0.27 3.59 1.12
N TYR A 75 0.82 2.84 1.28
CA TYR A 75 0.99 1.54 0.65
C TYR A 75 -0.11 0.58 1.10
N THR A 76 -0.44 0.55 2.39
CA THR A 76 -1.54 -0.25 2.93
C THR A 76 -2.91 0.26 2.48
N ILE A 77 -3.13 1.59 2.46
CA ILE A 77 -4.39 2.20 1.96
C ILE A 77 -4.72 1.75 0.53
N VAL A 78 -3.70 1.54 -0.31
CA VAL A 78 -3.89 1.06 -1.68
C VAL A 78 -3.86 -0.48 -1.74
N GLY A 79 -2.88 -1.09 -1.10
CA GLY A 79 -2.56 -2.51 -1.21
C GLY A 79 -3.60 -3.41 -0.56
N ALA A 80 -4.11 -3.05 0.62
CA ALA A 80 -5.08 -3.89 1.31
C ALA A 80 -6.42 -3.98 0.54
N PRO A 81 -7.04 -2.86 0.11
CA PRO A 81 -8.25 -2.92 -0.71
C PRO A 81 -8.02 -3.58 -2.08
N TYR A 82 -6.85 -3.38 -2.71
CA TYR A 82 -6.50 -4.01 -3.97
C TYR A 82 -6.50 -5.55 -3.87
N ASN A 83 -5.83 -6.11 -2.85
CA ASN A 83 -5.80 -7.55 -2.63
C ASN A 83 -7.19 -8.09 -2.25
N ALA A 84 -7.96 -7.32 -1.50
CA ALA A 84 -9.28 -7.73 -1.07
C ALA A 84 -10.30 -7.73 -2.23
N MET A 85 -10.05 -7.02 -3.33
CA MET A 85 -10.98 -6.88 -4.47
C MET A 85 -11.18 -8.17 -5.28
N ILE A 86 -10.29 -9.16 -5.19
CA ILE A 86 -10.39 -10.44 -5.92
C ILE A 86 -11.76 -11.12 -5.76
N PRO A 87 -12.27 -11.38 -4.54
CA PRO A 87 -13.59 -11.97 -4.34
C PRO A 87 -14.77 -11.11 -4.83
N GLU A 88 -14.59 -9.80 -4.99
CA GLU A 88 -15.62 -8.90 -5.53
C GLU A 88 -15.72 -8.99 -7.06
N ILE A 89 -14.57 -9.20 -7.73
CA ILE A 89 -14.50 -9.34 -9.19
C ILE A 89 -14.86 -10.78 -9.61
N GLY A 90 -14.33 -11.78 -8.89
CA GLY A 90 -14.50 -13.18 -9.22
C GLY A 90 -15.87 -13.72 -8.80
N LYS A 91 -16.65 -14.18 -9.78
CA LYS A 91 -17.99 -14.74 -9.57
C LYS A 91 -17.93 -16.19 -9.09
N THR A 92 -16.99 -16.97 -9.62
CA THR A 92 -16.78 -18.38 -9.26
C THR A 92 -15.50 -18.59 -8.46
N LYS A 93 -15.35 -19.77 -7.84
CA LYS A 93 -14.10 -20.15 -7.15
C LYS A 93 -12.92 -20.20 -8.12
N GLU A 94 -13.16 -20.69 -9.33
CA GLU A 94 -12.14 -20.80 -10.39
C GLU A 94 -11.68 -19.41 -10.86
N ASP A 95 -12.61 -18.48 -11.06
CA ASP A 95 -12.26 -17.08 -11.41
C ASP A 95 -11.36 -16.45 -10.35
N ARG A 96 -11.69 -16.64 -9.06
CA ARG A 96 -10.92 -16.07 -7.94
C ARG A 96 -9.51 -16.66 -7.86
N LEU A 97 -9.39 -17.97 -8.10
CA LEU A 97 -8.09 -18.65 -8.16
C LEU A 97 -7.26 -18.16 -9.35
N ASN A 98 -7.87 -18.02 -10.52
CA ASN A 98 -7.21 -17.52 -11.72
C ASN A 98 -6.75 -16.07 -11.54
N LEU A 99 -7.58 -15.19 -10.98
CA LEU A 99 -7.23 -13.80 -10.69
C LEU A 99 -6.03 -13.69 -9.72
N SER A 100 -6.06 -14.44 -8.62
CA SER A 100 -4.95 -14.50 -7.66
C SER A 100 -3.66 -15.05 -8.29
N THR A 101 -3.79 -16.03 -9.18
CA THR A 101 -2.66 -16.60 -9.92
C THR A 101 -2.03 -15.57 -10.84
N TRP A 102 -2.83 -14.90 -11.68
CA TRP A 102 -2.34 -13.84 -12.57
C TRP A 102 -1.66 -12.71 -11.80
N GLN A 103 -2.29 -12.24 -10.70
CA GLN A 103 -1.69 -11.22 -9.85
C GLN A 103 -0.32 -11.67 -9.29
N SER A 104 -0.22 -12.93 -8.88
CA SER A 104 1.04 -13.50 -8.36
C SER A 104 2.12 -13.60 -9.45
N VAL A 105 1.77 -14.00 -10.68
CA VAL A 105 2.70 -14.05 -11.82
C VAL A 105 3.25 -12.66 -12.13
N PHE A 106 2.38 -11.65 -12.28
CA PHE A 106 2.84 -10.28 -12.53
C PHE A 106 3.71 -9.74 -11.38
N ARG A 107 3.37 -10.05 -10.13
CA ARG A 107 4.17 -9.67 -8.97
C ARG A 107 5.57 -10.30 -9.00
N LEU A 108 5.68 -11.58 -9.37
CA LEU A 108 6.97 -12.28 -9.48
C LEU A 108 7.81 -11.70 -10.62
N LEU A 109 7.20 -11.45 -11.78
CA LEU A 109 7.88 -10.83 -12.92
C LEU A 109 8.42 -9.44 -12.57
N TYR A 110 7.61 -8.61 -11.91
CA TYR A 110 8.04 -7.30 -11.41
C TYR A 110 9.25 -7.44 -10.48
N THR A 111 9.18 -8.31 -9.48
CA THR A 111 10.29 -8.51 -8.53
C THR A 111 11.56 -8.99 -9.23
N ALA A 112 11.43 -9.89 -10.22
CA ALA A 112 12.57 -10.39 -10.98
C ALA A 112 13.24 -9.33 -11.87
N LEU A 113 12.47 -8.35 -12.39
CA LEU A 113 13.01 -7.22 -13.16
C LEU A 113 13.60 -6.12 -12.28
N ALA A 114 13.11 -5.99 -11.05
CA ALA A 114 13.54 -4.94 -10.11
C ALA A 114 14.79 -5.33 -9.29
N MET A 115 15.09 -6.63 -9.18
CA MET A 115 16.34 -7.16 -8.60
C MET A 115 17.49 -7.05 -9.60
#